data_AF-A0A954DK61-F1
#
_entry.id   AF-A0A954DK61-F1
#
_cell.length_a   1.000
_cell.length_b   1.000
_cell.length_c   1.000
_cell.angle_alpha   90.00
_cell.angle_beta   90.00
_cell.angle_gamma   90.00
#
_symmetry.space_group_name_H-M   'P 1'
#
loop_
_entity.id
_entity.type
_entity.pdbx_description
1 polymer ?
#
loop_
_entity_poly.entity_id
_entity_poly.type
_entity_poly.pdbx_seq_one_letter_code
_entity_poly.pdbx_strand_id
1 'polypeptide(L)'
;MSDDSEPLPAEPLPGVRELLGEDGPIARRLPDFELRPQQLELATAVERALAERRHLIAEAGTGVGKSFAYLLPAALHADRHQGEGPIVVSTRTIALQEQLERKDLPFLHAVLPFEWSSVTALGRNNYVCLRRMHHAEREQHLFEDAPKHEQLRRVVDWSLATRDGTRQSLDFAPDADVWEEVQAEHGNCL
;
A
#
# COMPACT_ATOMS: atom_id res chain seq x y z
N MET A 1 31.64 -16.47 36.78
CA MET A 1 31.37 -17.13 35.48
C MET A 1 30.27 -16.31 34.84
N SER A 2 30.68 -15.21 34.22
CA SER A 2 29.77 -14.35 33.47
C SER A 2 29.75 -14.89 32.06
N ASP A 3 28.55 -15.27 31.62
CA ASP A 3 28.29 -15.79 30.28
C ASP A 3 28.31 -14.60 29.30
N ASP A 4 29.51 -14.27 28.82
CA ASP A 4 29.73 -13.30 27.73
C ASP A 4 29.41 -13.98 26.38
N SER A 5 28.16 -14.41 26.20
CA SER A 5 27.68 -14.80 24.87
C SER A 5 27.34 -13.53 24.10
N GLU A 6 28.35 -12.97 23.44
CA GLU A 6 28.18 -11.95 22.42
C GLU A 6 27.12 -12.45 21.41
N PRO A 7 26.04 -11.68 21.14
CA PRO A 7 24.99 -12.15 20.24
C PRO A 7 25.61 -12.44 18.88
N LEU A 8 25.42 -13.68 18.39
CA LEU A 8 25.86 -14.09 17.07
C LEU A 8 25.37 -13.06 16.03
N PRO A 9 26.22 -12.64 15.08
CA PRO A 9 25.79 -11.73 14.03
C PRO A 9 24.57 -12.34 13.32
N ALA A 10 23.51 -11.55 13.21
CA ALA A 10 22.30 -11.97 12.50
C ALA A 10 22.70 -12.46 11.08
N GLU A 11 22.22 -13.64 10.69
CA GLU A 11 22.51 -14.16 9.36
C GLU A 11 22.06 -13.14 8.30
N PRO A 12 22.86 -12.93 7.24
CA PRO A 12 22.53 -11.97 6.21
C PRO A 12 21.19 -12.34 5.57
N LEU A 13 20.33 -11.34 5.42
CA LEU A 13 19.01 -11.54 4.81
C LEU A 13 19.14 -12.16 3.41
N PRO A 14 18.31 -13.18 3.09
CA PRO A 14 18.36 -13.85 1.80
C PRO A 14 18.16 -12.85 0.66
N GLY A 15 18.92 -13.02 -0.42
CA GLY A 15 18.79 -12.17 -1.61
C GLY A 15 17.47 -12.39 -2.35
N VAL A 16 17.15 -11.49 -3.28
CA VAL A 16 15.94 -11.58 -4.12
C VAL A 16 15.79 -12.94 -4.79
N ARG A 17 16.91 -13.53 -5.25
CA ARG A 17 16.92 -14.83 -5.93
C ARG A 17 16.57 -16.00 -5.02
N GLU A 18 16.96 -15.94 -3.76
CA GLU A 18 16.64 -16.98 -2.77
C GLU A 18 15.19 -16.86 -2.34
N LEU A 19 14.69 -15.64 -2.19
CA LEU A 19 13.30 -15.37 -1.82
C LEU A 19 12.30 -15.83 -2.89
N LEU A 20 12.60 -15.60 -4.17
CA LEU A 20 11.80 -16.02 -5.34
C LEU A 20 12.24 -17.36 -5.92
N GLY A 21 13.12 -18.11 -5.25
CA GLY A 21 13.54 -19.45 -5.72
C GLY A 21 12.43 -20.49 -5.60
N GLU A 22 12.59 -21.63 -6.29
CA GLU A 22 11.63 -22.76 -6.25
C GLU A 22 11.34 -23.26 -4.84
N ASP A 23 12.35 -23.24 -3.96
CA ASP A 23 12.24 -23.61 -2.54
C ASP A 23 12.29 -22.41 -1.59
N GLY A 24 12.10 -21.20 -2.13
CA GLY A 24 12.20 -19.94 -1.38
C GLY A 24 11.04 -19.75 -0.37
N PRO A 25 11.19 -18.83 0.61
CA PRO A 25 10.11 -18.45 1.52
C PRO A 25 8.78 -18.10 0.83
N ILE A 26 8.82 -17.47 -0.35
CA ILE A 26 7.60 -17.14 -1.12
C ILE A 26 6.95 -18.41 -1.66
N ALA A 27 7.72 -19.32 -2.27
CA ALA A 27 7.22 -20.58 -2.80
C ALA A 27 6.56 -21.45 -1.72
N ARG A 28 7.16 -21.50 -0.52
CA ARG A 28 6.62 -22.24 0.63
C ARG A 28 5.30 -21.70 1.17
N ARG A 29 4.97 -20.42 0.92
CA ARG A 29 3.79 -19.74 1.45
C ARG A 29 2.68 -19.55 0.42
N LEU A 30 2.99 -19.71 -0.87
CA LEU A 30 2.06 -19.48 -1.97
C LEU A 30 1.77 -20.82 -2.68
N PRO A 31 0.57 -21.42 -2.48
CA PRO A 31 0.24 -22.78 -2.95
C PRO A 31 0.43 -23.01 -4.45
N ASP A 32 0.20 -21.99 -5.27
CA ASP A 32 0.31 -22.04 -6.74
C ASP A 32 1.53 -21.23 -7.24
N PHE A 33 2.61 -21.18 -6.45
CA PHE A 33 3.84 -20.53 -6.87
C PHE A 33 4.46 -21.25 -8.06
N GLU A 34 4.87 -20.47 -9.04
CA GLU A 34 5.61 -20.94 -10.20
C GLU A 34 6.83 -20.03 -10.36
N LEU A 35 8.02 -20.62 -10.45
CA LEU A 35 9.23 -19.88 -10.78
C LEU A 35 9.11 -19.32 -12.20
N ARG A 36 9.14 -17.99 -12.31
CA ARG A 36 9.08 -17.28 -13.60
C ARG A 36 10.41 -16.59 -13.86
N PRO A 37 11.23 -17.04 -14.83
CA PRO A 37 12.53 -16.43 -15.11
C PRO A 37 12.45 -14.91 -15.36
N GLN A 38 11.39 -14.43 -16.03
CA GLN A 38 11.18 -13.02 -16.30
C GLN A 38 10.88 -12.21 -15.03
N GLN A 39 10.25 -12.83 -14.02
CA GLN A 39 10.03 -12.20 -12.72
C GLN A 39 11.38 -12.00 -12.01
N LEU A 40 12.22 -13.02 -12.01
CA LEU A 40 13.54 -13.00 -11.39
C LEU A 40 14.48 -12.00 -12.08
N GLU A 41 14.42 -11.93 -13.41
CA GLU A 41 15.17 -10.96 -14.21
C GLU A 41 14.78 -9.53 -13.84
N LEU A 42 13.48 -9.22 -13.82
CA LEU A 42 12.99 -7.91 -13.42
C LEU A 42 13.38 -7.58 -11.98
N ALA A 43 13.25 -8.54 -11.06
CA ALA A 43 13.58 -8.33 -9.65
C ALA A 43 15.07 -8.07 -9.43
N THR A 44 15.93 -8.82 -10.12
CA THR A 44 17.38 -8.59 -10.11
C THR A 44 17.73 -7.22 -10.72
N ALA A 45 17.04 -6.82 -11.79
CA ALA A 45 17.26 -5.53 -12.42
C ALA A 45 16.88 -4.36 -11.50
N VAL A 46 15.76 -4.48 -10.77
CA VAL A 46 15.32 -3.50 -9.78
C VAL A 46 16.28 -3.44 -8.60
N GLU A 47 16.69 -4.59 -8.04
CA GLU A 47 17.68 -4.66 -6.96
C GLU A 47 18.97 -3.92 -7.31
N ARG A 48 19.50 -4.20 -8.51
CA ARG A 48 20.70 -3.55 -9.02
C ARG A 48 20.51 -2.05 -9.26
N ALA A 49 19.37 -1.64 -9.79
CA ALA A 49 19.08 -0.23 -10.04
C ALA A 49 19.01 0.57 -8.73
N LEU A 50 18.39 0.01 -7.69
CA LEU A 50 18.36 0.60 -6.35
C LEU A 50 19.75 0.68 -5.73
N ALA A 51 20.51 -0.43 -5.75
CA ALA A 51 21.86 -0.48 -5.17
C ALA A 51 22.83 0.50 -5.83
N GLU A 52 22.75 0.66 -7.15
CA GLU A 52 23.62 1.56 -7.91
C GLU A 52 23.05 2.98 -8.05
N ARG A 53 21.87 3.26 -7.49
CA ARG A 53 21.17 4.57 -7.58
C ARG A 53 20.97 5.03 -9.03
N ARG A 54 20.50 4.13 -9.90
CA ARG A 54 20.27 4.36 -11.34
C ARG A 54 18.80 4.22 -11.70
N HIS A 55 18.38 4.86 -12.80
CA HIS A 55 17.05 4.64 -13.37
C HIS A 55 17.00 3.34 -14.16
N LEU A 56 15.89 2.61 -14.03
CA LEU A 56 15.57 1.43 -14.80
C LEU A 56 14.25 1.66 -15.55
N ILE A 57 14.26 1.37 -16.85
CA ILE A 57 13.05 1.21 -17.65
C ILE A 57 12.97 -0.27 -18.01
N ALA A 58 11.86 -0.90 -17.67
CA ALA A 58 11.63 -2.31 -17.95
C ALA A 58 10.19 -2.53 -18.42
N GLU A 59 10.04 -3.40 -19.41
CA GLU A 59 8.74 -3.88 -19.87
C GLU A 59 8.53 -5.29 -19.32
N ALA A 60 7.37 -5.54 -18.72
CA ALA A 60 7.01 -6.87 -18.24
C ALA A 60 5.56 -7.20 -18.58
N GLY A 61 5.37 -8.37 -19.20
CA GLY A 61 4.06 -8.88 -19.60
C GLY A 61 3.08 -9.01 -18.44
N THR A 62 1.79 -9.09 -18.76
CA THR A 62 0.76 -9.42 -17.76
C THR A 62 1.01 -10.81 -17.18
N GLY A 63 0.66 -11.02 -15.91
CA GLY A 63 0.89 -12.30 -15.23
C GLY A 63 2.34 -12.60 -14.83
N VAL A 64 3.36 -11.84 -15.25
CA VAL A 64 4.77 -12.10 -14.89
C VAL A 64 5.07 -11.98 -13.37
N GLY A 65 4.11 -11.56 -12.55
CA GLY A 65 4.36 -11.34 -11.11
C GLY A 65 5.11 -10.04 -10.84
N LYS A 66 4.84 -9.01 -11.67
CA LYS A 66 5.47 -7.68 -11.62
C LYS A 66 5.50 -7.08 -10.22
N SER A 67 4.40 -7.19 -9.46
CA SER A 67 4.31 -6.62 -8.11
C SER A 67 5.44 -7.12 -7.22
N PHE A 68 5.62 -8.44 -7.10
CA PHE A 68 6.70 -9.00 -6.27
C PHE A 68 8.07 -8.66 -6.84
N ALA A 69 8.21 -8.58 -8.16
CA ALA A 69 9.47 -8.25 -8.78
C ALA A 69 9.97 -6.84 -8.43
N TYR A 70 9.10 -5.85 -8.18
CA TYR A 70 9.54 -4.54 -7.68
C TYR A 70 9.42 -4.37 -6.17
N LEU A 71 8.42 -4.98 -5.51
CA LEU A 71 8.19 -4.81 -4.07
C LEU A 71 9.25 -5.52 -3.23
N LEU A 72 9.67 -6.71 -3.64
CA LEU A 72 10.62 -7.51 -2.87
C LEU A 72 12.01 -6.85 -2.78
N PRO A 73 12.67 -6.47 -3.90
CA PRO A 73 13.92 -5.72 -3.81
C PRO A 73 13.74 -4.36 -3.13
N ALA A 74 12.58 -3.70 -3.27
CA ALA A 74 12.30 -2.45 -2.57
C ALA A 74 12.25 -2.62 -1.05
N ALA A 75 11.58 -3.66 -0.54
CA ALA A 75 11.49 -3.95 0.88
C ALA A 75 12.87 -4.30 1.46
N LEU A 76 13.65 -5.15 0.77
CA LEU A 76 15.02 -5.46 1.16
C LEU A 76 15.93 -4.22 1.15
N HIS A 77 15.77 -3.35 0.16
CA HIS A 77 16.53 -2.12 0.09
C HIS A 77 16.20 -1.17 1.25
N ALA A 78 14.90 -1.00 1.56
CA ALA A 78 14.44 -0.17 2.66
C ALA A 78 14.95 -0.68 4.02
N ASP A 79 14.95 -2.00 4.23
CA ASP A 79 15.48 -2.61 5.45
C ASP A 79 17.00 -2.44 5.59
N ARG A 80 17.76 -2.56 4.49
CA ARG A 80 19.22 -2.36 4.50
C ARG A 80 19.65 -0.90 4.65
N HIS A 81 18.78 0.05 4.32
CA HIS A 81 19.08 1.48 4.29
C HIS A 81 18.15 2.28 5.21
N GLN A 82 17.90 1.75 6.42
CA GLN A 82 17.09 2.44 7.43
C GLN A 82 17.63 3.86 7.69
N GLY A 83 16.74 4.85 7.60
CA GLY A 83 17.08 6.26 7.76
C GLY A 83 17.33 7.03 6.46
N GLU A 84 17.41 6.37 5.29
CA GLU A 84 17.54 7.07 3.99
C GLU A 84 16.20 7.57 3.41
N GLY A 85 15.09 7.29 4.10
CA GLY A 85 13.74 7.70 3.70
C GLY A 85 12.90 6.52 3.16
N PRO A 86 11.61 6.76 2.86
CA PRO A 86 10.71 5.71 2.41
C PRO A 86 10.91 5.38 0.93
N ILE A 87 10.63 4.14 0.55
CA ILE A 87 10.43 3.77 -0.85
C ILE A 87 9.01 4.15 -1.26
N VAL A 88 8.90 4.90 -2.36
CA VAL A 88 7.61 5.29 -2.94
C VAL A 88 7.32 4.42 -4.16
N VAL A 89 6.20 3.70 -4.11
CA VAL A 89 5.66 2.95 -5.25
C VAL A 89 4.45 3.70 -5.79
N SER A 90 4.53 4.14 -7.05
CA SER A 90 3.43 4.80 -7.75
C SER A 90 2.81 3.85 -8.77
N THR A 91 1.48 3.82 -8.84
CA THR A 91 0.73 3.01 -9.81
C THR A 91 -0.33 3.86 -10.51
N ARG A 92 -0.88 3.34 -11.61
CA ARG A 92 -1.76 4.12 -12.49
C ARG A 92 -3.14 4.42 -11.89
N THR A 93 -3.68 3.53 -11.05
CA THR A 93 -5.08 3.63 -10.56
C THR A 93 -5.17 3.25 -9.09
N ILE A 94 -6.21 3.75 -8.41
CA ILE A 94 -6.50 3.41 -7.02
C ILE A 94 -6.71 1.89 -6.85
N ALA A 95 -7.45 1.25 -7.76
CA ALA A 95 -7.67 -0.19 -7.71
C ALA A 95 -6.36 -1.01 -7.75
N LEU A 96 -5.35 -0.53 -8.50
CA LEU A 96 -4.03 -1.16 -8.50
C LEU A 96 -3.31 -0.97 -7.16
N GLN A 97 -3.45 0.20 -6.51
CA GLN A 97 -2.90 0.44 -5.17
C GLN A 97 -3.57 -0.46 -4.13
N GLU A 98 -4.90 -0.60 -4.17
CA GLU A 98 -5.64 -1.49 -3.26
C GLU A 98 -5.24 -2.95 -3.43
N GLN A 99 -4.91 -3.38 -4.65
CA GLN A 99 -4.37 -4.71 -4.87
C GLN A 99 -3.04 -4.91 -4.12
N LEU A 100 -2.17 -3.89 -4.12
CA LEU A 100 -0.93 -3.95 -3.34
C LEU A 100 -1.23 -4.00 -1.84
N GLU A 101 -2.07 -3.09 -1.36
CA GLU A 101 -2.39 -2.95 0.07
C GLU A 101 -3.11 -4.17 0.67
N ARG A 102 -4.05 -4.77 -0.07
CA ARG A 102 -4.90 -5.85 0.47
C ARG A 102 -4.33 -7.25 0.21
N LYS A 103 -3.39 -7.38 -0.72
CA LYS A 103 -2.86 -8.69 -1.14
C LYS A 103 -1.35 -8.75 -1.13
N ASP A 104 -0.68 -7.94 -1.94
CA ASP A 104 0.75 -8.12 -2.18
C ASP A 104 1.61 -7.71 -0.96
N LEU A 105 1.31 -6.57 -0.31
CA LEU A 105 2.03 -6.10 0.89
C LEU A 105 1.78 -6.99 2.11
N PRO A 106 0.52 -7.38 2.47
CA PRO A 106 0.28 -8.29 3.58
C PRO A 106 0.97 -9.65 3.41
N PHE A 107 1.02 -10.16 2.18
CA PHE A 107 1.75 -11.38 1.89
C PHE A 107 3.26 -11.21 2.14
N LEU A 108 3.85 -10.11 1.67
CA LEU A 108 5.28 -9.84 1.90
C LEU A 108 5.59 -9.60 3.38
N HIS A 109 4.73 -8.92 4.13
CA HIS A 109 4.85 -8.77 5.59
C HIS A 109 4.88 -10.14 6.29
N ALA A 110 4.12 -11.12 5.80
CA ALA A 110 4.05 -12.45 6.39
C ALA A 110 5.21 -13.38 6.01
N VAL A 111 6.00 -13.03 4.98
CA VAL A 111 7.06 -13.88 4.43
C VAL A 111 8.46 -13.34 4.73
N LEU A 112 8.61 -12.02 4.81
CA LEU A 112 9.90 -11.39 5.08
C LEU A 112 10.26 -11.49 6.57
N PRO A 113 11.52 -11.81 6.91
CA PRO A 113 11.95 -12.06 8.29
C PRO A 113 12.27 -10.79 9.08
N PHE A 114 11.75 -9.63 8.67
CA PHE A 114 11.98 -8.33 9.30
C PHE A 114 10.68 -7.52 9.35
N GLU A 115 10.61 -6.61 10.32
CA GLU A 115 9.47 -5.71 10.48
C GLU A 115 9.62 -4.48 9.57
N TRP A 116 8.52 -4.11 8.92
CA TRP A 116 8.45 -2.90 8.10
C TRP A 116 7.02 -2.39 8.10
N SER A 117 6.83 -1.12 7.75
CA SER A 117 5.52 -0.48 7.65
C SER A 117 5.25 -0.03 6.22
N SER A 118 3.98 -0.09 5.80
CA SER A 118 3.51 0.47 4.55
C SER A 118 2.31 1.39 4.79
N VAL A 119 2.15 2.40 3.92
CA VAL A 119 1.03 3.33 3.94
C VAL A 119 0.63 3.68 2.51
N THR A 120 -0.67 3.74 2.26
CA THR A 120 -1.24 4.17 0.97
C THR A 120 -1.53 5.67 1.01
N ALA A 121 -1.07 6.39 -0.01
CA ALA A 121 -1.32 7.81 -0.17
C ALA A 121 -2.23 8.06 -1.37
N LEU A 122 -3.39 8.68 -1.13
CA LEU A 122 -4.37 9.01 -2.16
C LEU A 122 -4.43 10.51 -2.42
N GLY A 123 -5.11 10.91 -3.51
CA GLY A 123 -5.43 12.32 -3.73
C GLY A 123 -6.33 12.84 -2.60
N ARG A 124 -6.13 14.09 -2.17
CA ARG A 124 -6.85 14.71 -1.03
C ARG A 124 -8.38 14.55 -1.10
N ASN A 125 -8.95 14.66 -2.29
CA ASN A 125 -10.38 14.49 -2.54
C ASN A 125 -10.90 13.05 -2.32
N ASN A 126 -10.01 12.09 -2.01
CA ASN A 126 -10.39 10.74 -1.58
C ASN A 126 -10.49 10.64 -0.04
N TYR A 127 -10.24 11.70 0.70
CA TYR A 127 -10.38 11.71 2.15
C TYR A 127 -11.60 12.54 2.57
N VAL A 128 -12.29 12.08 3.61
CA VAL A 128 -13.34 12.87 4.26
C VAL A 128 -12.72 14.03 5.05
N CYS A 129 -13.33 15.21 4.96
CA CYS A 129 -13.01 16.35 5.80
C CYS A 129 -14.06 16.48 6.90
N LEU A 130 -13.67 16.18 8.14
CA LEU A 130 -14.57 16.23 9.30
C LEU A 130 -15.26 17.61 9.45
N ARG A 131 -14.54 18.70 9.18
CA ARG A 131 -15.12 20.05 9.23
C ARG A 131 -16.23 20.24 8.20
N ARG A 132 -15.99 19.84 6.96
CA ARG A 132 -16.98 19.97 5.87
C ARG A 132 -18.15 19.02 6.08
N MET A 133 -17.88 17.80 6.54
CA MET A 133 -18.90 16.84 6.94
C MET A 133 -19.83 17.41 8.03
N HIS A 134 -19.29 17.99 9.11
CA HIS A 134 -20.12 18.63 10.15
C HIS A 134 -20.89 19.85 9.64
N HIS A 135 -20.38 20.55 8.62
CA HIS A 135 -21.11 21.63 7.96
C HIS A 135 -22.29 21.07 7.17
N ALA A 136 -22.06 20.07 6.31
CA ALA A 136 -23.10 19.39 5.53
C ALA A 136 -24.19 18.76 6.43
N GLU A 137 -23.79 18.21 7.58
CA GLU A 137 -24.71 17.63 8.58
C GLU A 137 -25.66 18.68 9.19
N ARG A 138 -25.19 19.92 9.38
CA ARG A 138 -26.00 21.04 9.90
C ARG A 138 -26.87 21.65 8.80
N GLU A 139 -26.33 21.77 7.61
CA GLU A 139 -26.96 22.38 6.45
C GLU A 139 -27.71 21.32 5.61
N GLN A 140 -28.52 20.46 6.24
CA GLN A 140 -29.20 19.35 5.54
C GLN A 140 -30.06 19.82 4.36
N HIS A 141 -30.51 21.07 4.36
CA HIS A 141 -31.27 21.66 3.25
C HIS A 141 -30.45 21.81 1.95
N LEU A 142 -29.13 21.61 1.98
CA LEU A 142 -28.28 21.54 0.77
C LEU A 142 -28.60 20.33 -0.10
N PHE A 143 -29.30 19.32 0.44
CA PHE A 143 -29.77 18.17 -0.32
C PHE A 143 -31.29 18.25 -0.47
N GLU A 144 -31.78 18.36 -1.70
CA GLU A 144 -33.21 18.44 -2.01
C GLU A 144 -33.89 17.06 -1.95
N ASP A 145 -33.10 15.97 -2.00
CA ASP A 145 -33.57 14.59 -2.15
C ASP A 145 -33.31 13.74 -0.90
N ALA A 146 -34.36 13.06 -0.38
CA ALA A 146 -34.28 12.18 0.78
C ALA A 146 -33.17 11.08 0.70
N PRO A 147 -32.89 10.45 -0.46
CA PRO A 147 -31.78 9.50 -0.59
C PRO A 147 -30.39 10.12 -0.32
N LYS A 148 -30.16 11.38 -0.69
CA LYS A 148 -28.88 12.06 -0.45
C LYS A 148 -28.66 12.33 1.04
N HIS A 149 -29.73 12.67 1.78
CA HIS A 149 -29.67 12.77 3.24
C HIS A 149 -29.29 11.45 3.91
N GLU A 150 -29.83 10.33 3.42
CA GLU A 150 -29.49 9.01 3.93
C GLU A 150 -28.02 8.67 3.67
N GLN A 151 -27.50 8.95 2.47
CA GLN A 151 -26.08 8.77 2.17
C GLN A 151 -25.18 9.64 3.06
N LEU A 152 -25.53 10.91 3.29
CA LEU A 152 -24.76 11.77 4.20
C LEU A 152 -24.71 11.18 5.61
N ARG A 153 -25.85 10.73 6.16
CA ARG A 153 -25.88 10.08 7.48
C ARG A 153 -24.97 8.85 7.52
N ARG A 154 -25.02 8.01 6.48
CA ARG A 154 -24.12 6.85 6.37
C ARG A 154 -22.65 7.23 6.32
N VAL A 155 -22.28 8.32 5.65
CA VAL A 155 -20.90 8.84 5.67
C VAL A 155 -20.51 9.32 7.07
N VAL A 156 -21.40 10.03 7.77
CA VAL A 156 -21.15 10.45 9.16
C VAL A 156 -20.92 9.23 10.06
N ASP A 157 -21.82 8.25 10.04
CA ASP A 157 -21.70 7.03 10.85
C ASP A 157 -20.40 6.27 10.55
N TRP A 158 -20.05 6.11 9.26
CA TRP A 158 -18.80 5.50 8.84
C TRP A 158 -17.57 6.29 9.32
N SER A 159 -17.60 7.62 9.27
CA SER A 159 -16.47 8.47 9.65
C SER A 159 -16.07 8.32 11.12
N LEU A 160 -17.01 7.92 11.98
CA LEU A 160 -16.78 7.66 13.41
C LEU A 160 -16.08 6.32 13.67
N ALA A 161 -16.15 5.39 12.71
CA ALA A 161 -15.61 4.04 12.84
C ALA A 161 -14.33 3.80 12.00
N THR A 162 -14.14 4.57 10.93
CA THR A 162 -12.98 4.42 10.04
C THR A 162 -11.67 4.85 10.71
N ARG A 163 -10.56 4.26 10.24
CA ARG A 163 -9.18 4.59 10.69
C ARG A 163 -8.39 5.39 9.68
N ASP A 164 -8.82 5.41 8.42
CA ASP A 164 -8.08 6.03 7.32
C ASP A 164 -8.82 7.22 6.69
N GLY A 165 -10.14 7.33 6.91
CA GLY A 165 -10.98 8.38 6.34
C GLY A 165 -11.05 8.35 4.81
N THR A 166 -10.73 7.22 4.17
CA THR A 166 -10.67 7.10 2.71
C THR A 166 -12.03 6.77 2.11
N ARG A 167 -12.39 7.37 0.97
CA ARG A 167 -13.63 7.05 0.23
C ARG A 167 -13.74 5.55 -0.07
N GLN A 168 -12.61 4.88 -0.25
CA GLN A 168 -12.48 3.47 -0.56
C GLN A 168 -12.89 2.55 0.59
N SER A 169 -12.81 3.01 1.84
CA SER A 169 -13.21 2.23 3.00
C SER A 169 -14.70 2.35 3.34
N LEU A 170 -15.48 3.11 2.56
CA LEU A 170 -16.94 3.09 2.60
C LEU A 170 -17.50 1.77 2.06
N ASP A 171 -18.59 1.30 2.66
CA ASP A 171 -19.29 0.08 2.23
C ASP A 171 -20.27 0.31 1.06
N PHE A 172 -20.36 1.55 0.56
CA PHE A 172 -21.16 1.93 -0.59
C PHE A 172 -20.46 3.00 -1.43
N ALA A 173 -20.90 3.15 -2.67
CA ALA A 173 -20.49 4.26 -3.52
C ALA A 173 -21.42 5.46 -3.26
N PRO A 174 -20.95 6.55 -2.62
CA PRO A 174 -21.75 7.76 -2.47
C PRO A 174 -21.91 8.47 -3.81
N ASP A 175 -23.03 9.18 -3.95
CA ASP A 175 -23.26 10.12 -5.04
C ASP A 175 -22.18 11.20 -5.06
N ALA A 176 -21.88 11.71 -6.25
CA ALA A 176 -20.86 12.73 -6.45
C ALA A 176 -21.15 13.98 -5.61
N ASP A 177 -22.37 14.51 -5.67
CA ASP A 177 -22.79 15.69 -4.92
C ASP A 177 -22.62 15.50 -3.40
N VAL A 178 -22.96 14.31 -2.87
CA VAL A 178 -22.81 14.01 -1.44
C VAL A 178 -21.34 13.98 -1.04
N TRP A 179 -20.50 13.34 -1.86
CA TRP A 179 -19.07 13.26 -1.59
C TRP A 179 -18.38 14.62 -1.73
N GLU A 180 -18.77 15.44 -2.72
CA GLU A 180 -18.23 16.79 -2.92
C GLU A 180 -18.44 17.68 -1.70
N GLU A 181 -19.59 17.58 -1.03
CA GLU A 181 -19.86 18.34 0.19
C GLU A 181 -18.93 17.95 1.36
N VAL A 182 -18.51 16.69 1.46
CA VAL A 182 -17.77 16.18 2.62
C VAL A 182 -16.28 15.91 2.37
N GLN A 183 -15.82 15.86 1.12
CA GLN A 183 -14.43 15.55 0.77
C GLN A 183 -13.47 16.67 1.18
N ALA A 184 -12.19 16.33 1.37
CA ALA A 184 -11.15 17.30 1.63
C ALA A 184 -10.74 18.06 0.35
N GLU A 185 -10.61 19.38 0.48
CA GLU A 185 -10.24 20.32 -0.59
C GLU A 185 -9.16 21.31 -0.14
N HIS A 186 -8.45 21.88 -1.12
CA HIS A 186 -7.44 22.92 -0.87
C HIS A 186 -8.09 24.20 -0.31
N GLY A 187 -7.49 24.78 0.74
CA GLY A 187 -7.90 26.07 1.32
C GLY A 187 -9.02 26.02 2.36
N ASN A 188 -9.81 24.93 2.42
CA ASN A 188 -10.93 24.80 3.37
C ASN A 188 -10.68 23.80 4.51
N CYS A 189 -9.61 23.02 4.42
CA CYS A 189 -9.18 22.03 5.41
C CYS A 189 -7.93 22.54 6.15
N LEU A 190 -7.82 22.24 7.45
CA LEU A 190 -6.64 22.57 8.28
C LEU A 190 -5.34 21.95 7.72
#